data_AF-A0A1I9XVU1-F1
#
_entry.id   AF-A0A1I9XVU1-F1
#
_cell.length_a   1.000
_cell.length_b   1.000
_cell.length_c   1.000
_cell.angle_alpha   90.00
_cell.angle_beta   90.00
_cell.angle_gamma   90.00
#
_symmetry.space_group_name_H-M   'P 1'
#
loop_
_entity.id
_entity.type
_entity.pdbx_description
1 polymer ?
#
loop_
_entity_poly.entity_id
_entity_poly.type
_entity_poly.pdbx_seq_one_letter_code
_entity_poly.pdbx_strand_id
1 'polypeptide(L)'
;MQDTSTQPSGAAMPAPFDYRFISLASLGLEPAQLDFYQLLLSCAGEDHAEEKMRQVLRFRMDGYGRASFIGRLDALPAPLASFPQWRAELEGWLGELAREDLLARAGVLLGQPAGAFLASAGWRQALPDVWQSLLALAWTQAGNPADAALAAPLTEVLRVGHFLHVLAGDRASLASQGQRRAALAAQLVLPDMVTPPR
;
A
#
# COMPACT_ATOMS: atom_id res chain seq x y z
N MET A 1 -6.77 -35.41 -28.36
CA MET A 1 -7.38 -34.16 -27.85
C MET A 1 -8.22 -34.51 -26.64
N GLN A 2 -7.66 -34.34 -25.44
CA GLN A 2 -8.43 -34.09 -24.22
C GLN A 2 -7.58 -33.18 -23.33
N ASP A 3 -8.18 -32.03 -23.03
CA ASP A 3 -7.65 -30.93 -22.25
C ASP A 3 -7.38 -31.33 -20.79
N THR A 4 -6.15 -31.13 -20.33
CA THR A 4 -5.84 -30.95 -18.91
C THR A 4 -5.74 -29.45 -18.63
N SER A 5 -6.89 -28.79 -18.51
CA SER A 5 -6.98 -27.48 -17.87
C SER A 5 -6.66 -27.63 -16.39
N THR A 6 -5.41 -27.31 -16.04
CA THR A 6 -5.00 -27.14 -14.65
C THR A 6 -5.38 -25.72 -14.25
N GLN A 7 -6.58 -25.53 -13.69
CA GLN A 7 -6.89 -24.30 -12.96
C GLN A 7 -6.04 -24.30 -11.68
N PRO A 8 -5.25 -23.25 -11.39
CA PRO A 8 -4.68 -23.11 -10.07
C PRO A 8 -5.81 -22.74 -9.10
N SER A 9 -6.10 -23.66 -8.19
CA SER A 9 -6.88 -23.43 -6.97
C SER A 9 -6.33 -22.22 -6.22
N GLY A 10 -7.24 -21.48 -5.59
CA GLY A 10 -7.04 -20.18 -4.95
C GLY A 10 -5.70 -20.03 -4.23
N ALA A 11 -5.05 -18.88 -4.47
CA ALA A 11 -3.80 -18.53 -3.84
C ALA A 11 -3.94 -18.66 -2.32
N ALA A 12 -3.11 -19.53 -1.72
CA ALA A 12 -2.97 -19.59 -0.28
C ALA A 12 -2.65 -18.17 0.22
N MET A 13 -3.35 -17.72 1.26
CA MET A 13 -3.05 -16.46 1.93
C MET A 13 -1.56 -16.42 2.23
N PRO A 14 -0.83 -15.36 1.83
CA PRO A 14 0.60 -15.27 2.06
C PRO A 14 0.90 -15.38 3.56
N ALA A 15 2.03 -15.99 3.90
CA ALA A 15 2.48 -16.08 5.28
C ALA A 15 2.50 -14.68 5.92
N PRO A 16 2.14 -14.53 7.21
CA PRO A 16 1.90 -13.23 7.86
C PRO A 16 3.09 -12.26 7.83
N PHE A 17 4.29 -12.71 7.46
CA PHE A 17 5.51 -11.90 7.35
C PHE A 17 6.19 -12.00 5.97
N ASP A 18 5.47 -12.43 4.94
CA ASP A 18 6.02 -12.40 3.59
C ASP A 18 6.12 -10.94 3.10
N TYR A 19 7.33 -10.40 3.13
CA TYR A 19 7.62 -9.01 2.74
C TYR A 19 7.30 -8.71 1.27
N ARG A 20 6.96 -9.72 0.46
CA ARG A 20 6.53 -9.56 -0.94
C ARG A 20 5.08 -9.12 -1.08
N PHE A 21 4.31 -9.06 0.01
CA PHE A 21 2.92 -8.62 0.02
C PHE A 21 2.71 -7.46 0.99
N ILE A 22 1.88 -6.50 0.58
CA ILE A 22 1.44 -5.37 1.40
C ILE A 22 -0.01 -5.64 1.83
N SER A 23 -0.19 -5.81 3.13
CA SER A 23 -1.50 -5.96 3.78
C SER A 23 -1.66 -4.88 4.87
N LEU A 24 -2.86 -4.76 5.44
CA LEU A 24 -3.08 -3.88 6.58
C LEU A 24 -2.12 -4.22 7.74
N ALA A 25 -2.00 -5.50 8.07
CA ALA A 25 -1.11 -5.98 9.12
C ALA A 25 0.37 -5.70 8.82
N SER A 26 0.81 -5.84 7.56
CA SER A 26 2.22 -5.58 7.20
C SER A 26 2.59 -4.11 7.38
N LEU A 27 1.62 -3.20 7.16
CA LEU A 27 1.74 -1.76 7.35
C LEU A 27 1.54 -1.30 8.81
N GLY A 28 1.15 -2.20 9.72
CA GLY A 28 0.80 -1.88 11.10
C GLY A 28 -0.52 -1.10 11.22
N LEU A 29 -1.42 -1.25 10.25
CA LEU A 29 -2.76 -0.68 10.27
C LEU A 29 -3.76 -1.67 10.85
N GLU A 30 -4.59 -1.18 11.75
CA GLU A 30 -5.72 -1.94 12.28
C GLU A 30 -6.99 -1.59 11.48
N PRO A 31 -7.83 -2.57 11.09
CA PRO A 31 -9.09 -2.29 10.38
C PRO A 31 -9.99 -1.26 11.06
N ALA A 32 -9.98 -1.20 12.39
CA ALA A 32 -10.77 -0.25 13.18
C ALA A 32 -10.31 1.22 13.04
N GLN A 33 -9.13 1.46 12.46
CA GLN A 33 -8.60 2.81 12.19
C GLN A 33 -9.03 3.35 10.82
N LEU A 34 -9.69 2.53 10.00
CA LEU A 34 -10.00 2.81 8.61
C LEU A 34 -11.51 3.05 8.45
N ASP A 35 -11.94 4.28 8.73
CA ASP A 35 -13.36 4.65 8.78
C ASP A 35 -14.09 4.31 7.46
N PHE A 36 -13.48 4.61 6.31
CA PHE A 36 -14.07 4.32 4.98
C PHE A 36 -14.10 2.81 4.69
N TYR A 37 -13.08 2.07 5.10
CA TYR A 37 -13.07 0.60 4.99
C TYR A 37 -14.20 -0.03 5.80
N GLN A 38 -14.42 0.44 7.04
CA GLN A 38 -15.52 -0.01 7.90
C GLN A 38 -16.88 0.32 7.28
N LEU A 39 -17.03 1.50 6.67
CA LEU A 39 -18.23 1.86 5.91
C LEU A 39 -18.51 0.85 4.80
N LEU A 40 -17.51 0.54 3.97
CA LEU A 40 -17.67 -0.43 2.88
C LEU A 40 -17.99 -1.84 3.39
N LEU A 41 -17.46 -2.26 4.55
CA LEU A 41 -17.83 -3.52 5.18
C LEU A 41 -19.29 -3.52 5.67
N SER A 42 -19.79 -2.39 6.15
CA SER A 42 -21.18 -2.27 6.64
C SER A 42 -22.23 -2.35 5.53
N CYS A 43 -21.83 -2.11 4.28
CA CYS A 43 -22.64 -2.34 3.09
C CYS A 43 -22.82 -3.87 2.87
N ALA A 44 -23.86 -4.48 3.45
CA ALA A 44 -24.15 -5.92 3.38
C ALA A 44 -25.51 -6.31 2.71
N GLY A 45 -25.49 -7.20 1.71
CA GLY A 45 -26.67 -7.76 1.01
C GLY A 45 -26.50 -7.91 -0.52
N GLU A 46 -27.54 -8.34 -1.23
CA GLU A 46 -27.46 -8.74 -2.65
C GLU A 46 -27.23 -7.57 -3.66
N ASP A 47 -27.63 -6.34 -3.36
CA ASP A 47 -27.49 -5.15 -4.26
C ASP A 47 -26.36 -4.16 -3.88
N HIS A 48 -25.31 -4.64 -3.21
CA HIS A 48 -24.37 -3.74 -2.52
C HIS A 48 -23.24 -3.17 -3.37
N ALA A 49 -23.04 -3.66 -4.59
CA ALA A 49 -22.04 -3.09 -5.48
C ALA A 49 -22.37 -1.62 -5.83
N GLU A 50 -23.65 -1.30 -6.06
CA GLU A 50 -24.09 0.06 -6.32
C GLU A 50 -23.96 0.96 -5.09
N GLU A 51 -24.32 0.45 -3.90
CA GLU A 51 -24.16 1.20 -2.65
C GLU A 51 -22.68 1.47 -2.35
N LYS A 52 -21.82 0.44 -2.44
CA LYS A 52 -20.37 0.59 -2.26
C LYS A 52 -19.80 1.58 -3.27
N MET A 53 -20.21 1.50 -4.54
CA MET A 53 -19.81 2.47 -5.56
C MET A 53 -20.26 3.90 -5.20
N ARG A 54 -21.48 4.08 -4.71
CA ARG A 54 -21.97 5.39 -4.26
C ARG A 54 -21.14 5.94 -3.10
N GLN A 55 -20.80 5.10 -2.12
CA GLN A 55 -19.93 5.50 -1.01
C GLN A 55 -18.50 5.80 -1.46
N VAL A 56 -17.96 5.04 -2.43
CA VAL A 56 -16.67 5.33 -3.07
C VAL A 56 -16.67 6.71 -3.71
N LEU A 57 -17.68 7.03 -4.52
CA LEU A 57 -17.79 8.33 -5.18
C LEU A 57 -17.91 9.47 -4.15
N ARG A 58 -18.71 9.27 -3.09
CA ARG A 58 -18.83 10.24 -2.00
C ARG A 58 -17.50 10.45 -1.27
N PHE A 59 -16.80 9.38 -0.92
CA PHE A 59 -15.48 9.46 -0.29
C PHE A 59 -14.48 10.23 -1.16
N ARG A 60 -14.49 10.01 -2.48
CA ARG A 60 -13.63 10.75 -3.40
C ARG A 60 -13.91 12.25 -3.44
N MET A 61 -15.16 12.66 -3.22
CA MET A 61 -15.56 14.07 -3.22
C MET A 61 -15.34 14.74 -1.85
N ASP A 62 -15.74 14.07 -0.78
CA ASP A 62 -15.92 14.70 0.54
C ASP A 62 -15.02 14.11 1.64
N GLY A 63 -14.31 13.02 1.37
CA GLY A 63 -13.70 12.19 2.41
C GLY A 63 -14.72 11.40 3.23
N TYR A 64 -14.28 10.74 4.30
CA TYR A 64 -15.17 10.03 5.23
C TYR A 64 -14.52 9.84 6.61
N GLY A 65 -15.22 10.26 7.66
CA GLY A 65 -14.67 10.21 9.02
C GLY A 65 -13.39 11.05 9.11
N ARG A 66 -12.29 10.43 9.52
CA ARG A 66 -10.96 11.06 9.54
C ARG A 66 -10.20 10.91 8.22
N ALA A 67 -10.70 10.07 7.31
CA ALA A 67 -10.01 9.73 6.09
C ALA A 67 -10.28 10.77 4.99
N SER A 68 -9.21 11.18 4.31
CA SER A 68 -9.29 12.09 3.16
C SER A 68 -8.85 11.38 1.89
N PHE A 69 -9.57 11.61 0.79
CA PHE A 69 -9.17 11.09 -0.52
C PHE A 69 -7.98 11.87 -1.08
N ILE A 70 -6.93 11.16 -1.48
CA ILE A 70 -5.75 11.75 -2.11
C ILE A 70 -5.94 11.76 -3.62
N GLY A 71 -6.44 12.87 -4.14
CA GLY A 71 -6.66 13.06 -5.58
C GLY A 71 -5.40 13.41 -6.39
N ARG A 72 -4.27 13.67 -5.72
CA ARG A 72 -2.99 14.05 -6.34
C ARG A 72 -1.81 13.72 -5.42
N LEU A 73 -0.68 13.30 -5.99
CA LEU A 73 0.48 12.85 -5.21
C LEU A 73 1.13 13.97 -4.38
N ASP A 74 1.18 15.19 -4.93
CA ASP A 74 1.74 16.40 -4.31
C ASP A 74 0.93 16.94 -3.13
N ALA A 75 -0.30 16.43 -2.90
CA ALA A 75 -1.06 16.71 -1.69
C ALA A 75 -0.52 15.96 -0.46
N LEU A 76 0.33 14.95 -0.65
CA LEU A 76 0.95 14.23 0.46
C LEU A 76 2.02 15.09 1.14
N PRO A 77 2.13 15.04 2.48
CA PRO A 77 3.17 15.76 3.19
C PRO A 77 4.57 15.21 2.84
N ALA A 78 5.56 16.08 2.80
CA ALA A 78 6.95 15.64 2.64
C ALA A 78 7.36 14.67 3.77
N PRO A 79 8.14 13.62 3.48
CA PRO A 79 8.75 13.27 2.18
C PRO A 79 7.91 12.35 1.28
N LEU A 80 6.63 12.09 1.59
CA LEU A 80 5.85 11.03 0.94
C LEU A 80 5.66 11.24 -0.57
N ALA A 81 5.47 12.47 -1.02
CA ALA A 81 5.36 12.78 -2.44
C ALA A 81 6.62 12.39 -3.24
N SER A 82 7.78 12.27 -2.59
CA SER A 82 9.04 11.86 -3.20
C SER A 82 9.25 10.34 -3.21
N PHE A 83 8.43 9.56 -2.50
CA PHE A 83 8.62 8.10 -2.39
C PHE A 83 8.61 7.37 -3.74
N PRO A 84 7.75 7.71 -4.71
CA PRO A 84 7.81 7.06 -6.03
C PRO A 84 9.16 7.24 -6.73
N GLN A 85 9.82 8.39 -6.55
CA GLN A 85 11.17 8.60 -7.07
C GLN A 85 12.20 7.79 -6.27
N TRP A 86 12.09 7.79 -4.94
CA TRP A 86 13.01 7.04 -4.07
C TRP A 86 12.99 5.55 -4.32
N ARG A 87 11.85 4.98 -4.71
CA ARG A 87 11.75 3.54 -5.01
C ARG A 87 12.83 3.10 -6.00
N ALA A 88 13.06 3.86 -7.07
CA ALA A 88 14.11 3.56 -8.04
C ALA A 88 15.53 3.68 -7.45
N GLU A 89 15.75 4.66 -6.56
CA GLU A 89 17.02 4.83 -5.86
C GLU A 89 17.33 3.66 -4.91
N LEU A 90 16.33 3.24 -4.12
CA LEU A 90 16.44 2.11 -3.21
C LEU A 90 16.71 0.78 -3.94
N GLU A 91 16.11 0.58 -5.12
CA GLU A 91 16.38 -0.59 -5.98
C GLU A 91 17.79 -0.56 -6.62
N GLY A 92 18.32 0.64 -6.81
CA GLY A 92 19.64 0.90 -7.39
C GLY A 92 20.81 0.59 -6.44
N TRP A 93 20.55 0.33 -5.15
CA TRP A 93 21.60 -0.02 -4.20
C TRP A 93 22.22 -1.38 -4.53
N LEU A 94 23.45 -1.34 -5.06
CA LEU A 94 24.20 -2.50 -5.51
C LEU A 94 24.86 -3.26 -4.35
N GLY A 95 25.11 -4.55 -4.60
CA GLY A 95 25.86 -5.42 -3.71
C GLY A 95 25.08 -5.90 -2.48
N GLU A 96 25.78 -6.61 -1.60
CA GLU A 96 25.27 -6.92 -0.28
C GLU A 96 25.49 -5.73 0.65
N LEU A 97 24.47 -5.39 1.43
CA LEU A 97 24.51 -4.28 2.38
C LEU A 97 24.01 -4.76 3.73
N ALA A 98 24.72 -4.39 4.80
CA ALA A 98 24.25 -4.66 6.15
C ALA A 98 22.99 -3.83 6.43
N ARG A 99 22.16 -4.31 7.37
CA ARG A 99 20.91 -3.64 7.74
C ARG A 99 21.17 -2.22 8.24
N GLU A 100 22.25 -2.03 8.99
CA GLU A 100 22.68 -0.75 9.55
C GLU A 100 23.02 0.25 8.44
N ASP A 101 23.69 -0.20 7.37
CA ASP A 101 24.00 0.64 6.21
C ASP A 101 22.73 1.04 5.46
N LEU A 102 21.79 0.11 5.30
CA LEU A 102 20.49 0.37 4.68
C LEU A 102 19.69 1.39 5.49
N LEU A 103 19.66 1.26 6.82
CA LEU A 103 18.99 2.20 7.73
C LEU A 103 19.65 3.57 7.69
N ALA A 104 20.98 3.63 7.64
CA ALA A 104 21.72 4.89 7.54
C ALA A 104 21.40 5.61 6.23
N ARG A 105 21.43 4.91 5.09
CA ARG A 105 21.10 5.49 3.78
C ARG A 105 19.63 5.93 3.69
N ALA A 106 18.70 5.11 4.18
CA ALA A 106 17.30 5.49 4.26
C ALA A 106 17.10 6.72 5.16
N GLY A 107 17.86 6.81 6.26
CA GLY A 107 17.84 7.95 7.17
C GLY A 107 18.32 9.26 6.51
N VAL A 108 19.32 9.19 5.62
CA VAL A 108 19.77 10.35 4.83
C VAL A 108 18.65 10.86 3.92
N LEU A 109 17.96 9.95 3.21
CA LEU A 109 16.82 10.32 2.36
C LEU A 109 15.69 10.95 3.17
N LEU A 110 15.36 10.36 4.32
CA LEU A 110 14.30 10.83 5.22
C LEU A 110 14.65 12.12 5.99
N GLY A 111 15.93 12.49 6.06
CA GLY A 111 16.44 13.54 6.96
C GLY A 111 16.32 13.20 8.45
N GLN A 112 15.96 11.95 8.79
CA GLN A 112 15.77 11.45 10.15
C GLN A 112 15.84 9.91 10.17
N PRO A 113 16.06 9.26 11.33
CA PRO A 113 16.04 7.81 11.42
C PRO A 113 14.71 7.19 10.95
N ALA A 114 14.76 6.07 10.23
CA ALA A 114 13.57 5.40 9.69
C ALA A 114 12.51 5.08 10.76
N GLY A 115 12.94 4.59 11.94
CA GLY A 115 12.02 4.34 13.06
C GLY A 115 11.34 5.60 13.59
N ALA A 116 12.03 6.74 13.62
CA ALA A 116 11.45 8.02 14.03
C ALA A 116 10.42 8.52 13.01
N PHE A 117 10.73 8.39 11.71
CA PHE A 117 9.78 8.68 10.64
C PHE A 117 8.52 7.81 10.74
N LEU A 118 8.66 6.49 10.93
CA LEU A 118 7.53 5.56 11.06
C LEU A 118 6.68 5.82 12.32
N ALA A 119 7.27 6.40 13.37
CA ALA A 119 6.53 6.83 14.57
C ALA A 119 5.88 8.22 14.42
N SER A 120 6.27 8.99 13.40
CA SER A 120 5.82 10.37 13.20
C SER A 120 4.31 10.47 12.99
N ALA A 121 3.72 11.59 13.40
CA ALA A 121 2.31 11.85 13.16
C ALA A 121 1.99 11.93 11.66
N GLY A 122 2.89 12.53 10.85
CA GLY A 122 2.71 12.66 9.41
C GLY A 122 2.57 11.31 8.71
N TRP A 123 3.45 10.34 9.02
CA TRP A 123 3.33 8.98 8.49
C TRP A 123 2.04 8.30 8.98
N ARG A 124 1.80 8.31 10.30
CA ARG A 124 0.64 7.63 10.90
C ARG A 124 -0.72 8.17 10.45
N GLN A 125 -0.79 9.44 10.05
CA GLN A 125 -2.00 10.06 9.51
C GLN A 125 -2.14 9.80 8.01
N ALA A 126 -1.07 9.95 7.23
CA ALA A 126 -1.13 9.79 5.78
C ALA A 126 -1.29 8.33 5.33
N LEU A 127 -0.74 7.37 6.08
CA LEU A 127 -0.77 5.95 5.70
C LEU A 127 -2.22 5.40 5.56
N PRO A 128 -3.14 5.62 6.54
CA PRO A 128 -4.56 5.29 6.37
C PRO A 128 -5.21 5.94 5.14
N ASP A 129 -4.89 7.20 4.84
CA ASP A 129 -5.47 7.93 3.71
C ASP A 129 -5.00 7.36 2.38
N VAL A 130 -3.70 7.07 2.25
CA VAL A 130 -3.13 6.45 1.03
C VAL A 130 -3.78 5.10 0.78
N TRP A 131 -3.89 4.26 1.81
CA TRP A 131 -4.47 2.93 1.68
C TRP A 131 -5.97 2.99 1.30
N GLN A 132 -6.76 3.84 1.97
CA GLN A 132 -8.19 3.99 1.67
C GLN A 132 -8.44 4.65 0.31
N SER A 133 -7.57 5.56 -0.13
CA SER A 133 -7.61 6.12 -1.48
C SER A 133 -7.35 5.06 -2.55
N LEU A 134 -6.38 4.17 -2.34
CA LEU A 134 -6.13 3.03 -3.24
C LEU A 134 -7.32 2.07 -3.28
N LEU A 135 -7.96 1.83 -2.14
CA LEU A 135 -9.20 1.04 -2.10
C LEU A 135 -10.29 1.70 -2.95
N ALA A 136 -10.51 3.00 -2.80
CA ALA A 136 -11.50 3.74 -3.59
C ALA A 136 -11.18 3.73 -5.10
N LEU A 137 -9.91 3.89 -5.48
CA LEU A 137 -9.47 3.84 -6.88
C LEU A 137 -9.68 2.45 -7.50
N ALA A 138 -9.48 1.37 -6.73
CA ALA A 138 -9.67 0.01 -7.21
C ALA A 138 -11.13 -0.26 -7.67
N TRP A 139 -12.11 0.46 -7.12
CA TRP A 139 -13.51 0.39 -7.57
C TRP A 139 -13.74 0.99 -8.96
N THR A 140 -12.99 2.03 -9.33
CA THR A 140 -13.27 2.81 -10.53
C THR A 140 -12.23 2.62 -11.65
N GLN A 141 -11.13 1.94 -11.35
CA GLN A 141 -9.97 1.82 -12.25
C GLN A 141 -10.30 1.15 -13.58
N ALA A 142 -11.20 0.15 -13.62
CA ALA A 142 -11.56 -0.58 -14.84
C ALA A 142 -12.16 0.33 -15.95
N GLY A 143 -12.67 1.51 -15.59
CA GLY A 143 -13.27 2.46 -16.54
C GLY A 143 -12.57 3.81 -16.64
N ASN A 144 -11.47 4.04 -15.91
CA ASN A 144 -10.86 5.36 -15.82
C ASN A 144 -9.31 5.31 -15.80
N PRO A 145 -8.62 5.64 -16.90
CA PRO A 145 -7.15 5.63 -16.95
C PRO A 145 -6.51 6.65 -16.01
N ALA A 146 -7.21 7.75 -15.66
CA ALA A 146 -6.70 8.70 -14.68
C ALA A 146 -6.62 8.09 -13.27
N ASP A 147 -7.57 7.20 -12.93
CA ASP A 147 -7.56 6.50 -11.65
C ASP A 147 -6.39 5.50 -11.59
N ALA A 148 -6.09 4.81 -12.70
CA ALA A 148 -4.91 3.95 -12.80
C ALA A 148 -3.60 4.75 -12.68
N ALA A 149 -3.53 5.92 -13.33
CA ALA A 149 -2.37 6.80 -13.30
C ALA A 149 -2.10 7.38 -11.90
N LEU A 150 -3.13 7.59 -11.09
CA LEU A 150 -3.01 8.01 -9.69
C LEU A 150 -2.73 6.84 -8.73
N ALA A 151 -3.34 5.68 -8.96
CA ALA A 151 -3.13 4.49 -8.13
C ALA A 151 -1.68 3.98 -8.18
N ALA A 152 -1.02 4.08 -9.34
CA ALA A 152 0.37 3.66 -9.51
C ALA A 152 1.33 4.38 -8.52
N PRO A 153 1.47 5.72 -8.52
CA PRO A 153 2.37 6.40 -7.59
C PRO A 153 1.94 6.26 -6.12
N LEU A 154 0.65 6.21 -5.80
CA LEU A 154 0.19 5.94 -4.43
C LEU A 154 0.59 4.53 -3.95
N THR A 155 0.60 3.55 -4.85
CA THR A 155 1.11 2.20 -4.55
C THR A 155 2.60 2.24 -4.26
N GLU A 156 3.38 3.05 -4.98
CA GLU A 156 4.82 3.23 -4.70
C GLU A 156 5.05 3.87 -3.31
N VAL A 157 4.18 4.79 -2.86
CA VAL A 157 4.22 5.31 -1.48
C VAL A 157 4.08 4.18 -0.47
N LEU A 158 3.11 3.27 -0.65
CA LEU A 158 2.96 2.11 0.22
C LEU A 158 4.15 1.15 0.16
N ARG A 159 4.72 0.91 -1.02
CA ARG A 159 5.88 0.03 -1.21
C ARG A 159 7.11 0.53 -0.46
N VAL A 160 7.42 1.82 -0.57
CA VAL A 160 8.54 2.42 0.17
C VAL A 160 8.26 2.41 1.67
N GLY A 161 7.05 2.75 2.10
CA GLY A 161 6.67 2.68 3.52
C GLY A 161 6.77 1.26 4.10
N HIS A 162 6.31 0.26 3.35
CA HIS A 162 6.42 -1.16 3.70
C HIS A 162 7.88 -1.62 3.77
N PHE A 163 8.71 -1.23 2.79
CA PHE A 163 10.14 -1.49 2.82
C PHE A 163 10.80 -0.94 4.10
N LEU A 164 10.47 0.31 4.47
CA LEU A 164 10.97 0.93 5.69
C LEU A 164 10.51 0.19 6.95
N HIS A 165 9.25 -0.25 7.00
CA HIS A 165 8.71 -1.07 8.10
C HIS A 165 9.42 -2.42 8.24
N VAL A 166 9.66 -3.11 7.13
CA VAL A 166 10.38 -4.39 7.12
C VAL A 166 11.81 -4.20 7.61
N LEU A 167 12.49 -3.16 7.11
CA LEU A 167 13.87 -2.84 7.45
C LEU A 167 14.01 -2.43 8.93
N ALA A 168 13.22 -1.45 9.39
CA ALA A 168 13.28 -0.93 10.75
C ALA A 168 12.82 -1.96 11.77
N GLY A 169 11.79 -2.76 11.44
CA GLY A 169 11.25 -3.80 12.30
C GLY A 169 12.02 -5.12 12.31
N ASP A 170 13.15 -5.21 11.59
CA ASP A 170 13.97 -6.42 11.46
C ASP A 170 13.17 -7.66 11.03
N ARG A 171 12.20 -7.46 10.13
CA ARG A 171 11.28 -8.52 9.69
C ARG A 171 11.87 -9.38 8.56
N ALA A 172 12.88 -8.86 7.87
CA ALA A 172 13.67 -9.55 6.86
C ALA A 172 15.04 -8.88 6.72
N SER A 173 16.07 -9.64 6.34
CA SER A 173 17.45 -9.11 6.26
C SER A 173 17.61 -8.00 5.21
N LEU A 174 16.93 -8.12 4.06
CA LEU A 174 17.04 -7.21 2.91
C LEU A 174 18.50 -6.97 2.43
N ALA A 175 19.40 -7.88 2.78
CA ALA A 175 20.84 -7.71 2.60
C ALA A 175 21.25 -7.84 1.14
N SER A 176 20.59 -8.71 0.36
CA SER A 176 20.84 -8.82 -1.07
C SER A 176 19.97 -7.87 -1.90
N GLN A 177 20.48 -7.47 -3.06
CA GLN A 177 19.73 -6.63 -4.00
C GLN A 177 18.41 -7.27 -4.44
N GLY A 178 18.39 -8.60 -4.63
CA GLY A 178 17.18 -9.34 -4.98
C GLY A 178 16.09 -9.23 -3.92
N GLN A 179 16.46 -9.31 -2.63
CA GLN A 179 15.51 -9.15 -1.53
C GLN A 179 14.96 -7.73 -1.45
N ARG A 180 15.80 -6.71 -1.63
CA ARG A 180 15.35 -5.31 -1.67
C ARG A 180 14.38 -5.05 -2.81
N ARG A 181 14.70 -5.51 -4.02
CA ARG A 181 13.80 -5.40 -5.18
C ARG A 181 12.47 -6.13 -4.94
N ALA A 182 12.51 -7.32 -4.34
CA ALA A 182 11.28 -8.05 -4.03
C ALA A 182 10.40 -7.33 -3.00
N ALA A 183 11.00 -6.70 -1.98
CA ALA A 183 10.27 -5.87 -1.01
C ALA A 183 9.71 -4.57 -1.63
N LEU A 184 10.48 -3.91 -2.49
CA LEU A 184 10.05 -2.69 -3.20
C LEU A 184 9.05 -2.98 -4.32
N ALA A 185 9.01 -4.21 -4.84
CA ALA A 185 8.01 -4.67 -5.80
C ALA A 185 6.81 -5.35 -5.11
N ALA A 186 6.66 -5.22 -3.79
CA ALA A 186 5.63 -5.92 -3.04
C ALA A 186 4.23 -5.66 -3.63
N GLN A 187 3.42 -6.70 -3.67
CA GLN A 187 2.07 -6.67 -4.22
C GLN A 187 1.09 -6.16 -3.17
N LEU A 188 0.32 -5.12 -3.50
CA LEU A 188 -0.79 -4.67 -2.66
C LEU A 188 -1.92 -5.69 -2.70
N VAL A 189 -2.32 -6.16 -1.51
CA VAL A 189 -3.47 -7.04 -1.33
C VAL A 189 -4.59 -6.24 -0.69
N LEU A 190 -5.62 -5.93 -1.48
CA LEU A 190 -6.85 -5.32 -0.99
C LEU A 190 -7.86 -6.43 -0.64
N PRO A 191 -8.72 -6.24 0.39
CA PRO A 191 -9.62 -7.31 0.82
C PRO A 191 -10.79 -7.51 -0.16
N ASP A 192 -10.97 -8.74 -0.64
CA ASP A 192 -11.98 -9.08 -1.65
C ASP A 192 -13.41 -8.66 -1.25
N MET A 193 -13.73 -8.71 0.04
CA MET A 193 -15.04 -8.37 0.60
C MET A 193 -15.48 -6.91 0.34
N VAL A 194 -14.51 -6.03 0.07
CA VAL A 194 -14.76 -4.59 -0.14
C VAL A 194 -14.19 -4.07 -1.46
N THR A 195 -13.74 -4.95 -2.35
CA THR A 195 -13.33 -4.59 -3.72
C THR A 195 -14.42 -5.00 -4.71
N PRO A 196 -14.49 -4.37 -5.91
CA PRO A 196 -15.44 -4.82 -6.92
C PRO A 196 -15.15 -6.27 -7.34
N PRO A 197 -16.17 -7.05 -7.77
CA PRO A 197 -15.95 -8.35 -8.39
C PRO A 197 -15.10 -8.19 -9.66
N ARG A 198 -14.14 -9.09 -9.86
CA ARG A 198 -13.24 -9.10 -11.03
C ARG A 198 -13.86 -9.77 -12.24
#